data_AF-B2J974-F1
#
_entry.id   AF-B2J974-F1
#
_cell.length_a   1.000
_cell.length_b   1.000
_cell.length_c   1.000
_cell.angle_alpha   90.00
_cell.angle_beta   90.00
_cell.angle_gamma   90.00
#
_symmetry.space_group_name_H-M   'P 1'
#
loop_
_entity.id
_entity.type
_entity.pdbx_description
1 polymer ?
#
loop_
_entity_poly.entity_id
_entity_poly.type
_entity_poly.pdbx_seq_one_letter_code
_entity_poly.pdbx_strand_id
1 'polypeptide(L)'
;MISLKSKLLNATLVATAALPLAVAGLFTSAGSAQAAALKGEFSFNGGLTQNPFASSLVTLKKDSLTFTPDSVIADANGVKSTPVAIAAQTGSFLGFNSASIRDIISFTGNTVQNPFLDLGNLTLPGIVLNGESTASLADGSNIFTLTSSGYKITQTGANITIAVDLFGYFTSATGEITKGAGSLSFQRNDTTVAQANAILNTTGGSLANLTFSGSTFTTSVPEPAALLGLGTVGAVMVMSRRRKSVV
;
A
#
# COMPACT_ATOMS: atom_id res chain seq x y z
N MET A 1 -61.48 54.65 27.98
CA MET A 1 -61.06 54.36 26.58
C MET A 1 -59.54 54.43 26.52
N ILE A 2 -58.87 53.27 26.40
CA ILE A 2 -58.08 52.83 25.23
C ILE A 2 -56.77 53.63 25.10
N SER A 3 -55.64 53.17 25.67
CA SER A 3 -54.69 52.15 25.17
C SER A 3 -53.64 52.68 24.18
N LEU A 4 -52.38 52.78 24.64
CA LEU A 4 -51.14 52.58 23.87
C LEU A 4 -50.05 52.10 24.87
N LYS A 5 -50.07 50.84 25.33
CA LYS A 5 -49.42 49.67 24.72
C LYS A 5 -47.96 49.90 24.28
N SER A 6 -47.05 49.65 25.22
CA SER A 6 -45.95 48.67 25.09
C SER A 6 -45.39 48.45 23.68
N LYS A 7 -44.48 49.32 23.23
CA LYS A 7 -43.60 49.04 22.08
C LYS A 7 -42.11 49.06 22.43
N LEU A 8 -41.74 49.18 23.70
CA LEU A 8 -40.34 49.13 24.12
C LEU A 8 -39.86 47.76 24.58
N LEU A 9 -40.76 46.80 24.85
CA LEU A 9 -40.41 45.48 25.39
C LEU A 9 -40.40 44.32 24.38
N ASN A 10 -40.66 44.60 23.08
CA ASN A 10 -40.67 43.57 22.03
C ASN A 10 -39.47 43.62 21.07
N ALA A 11 -38.52 44.54 21.26
CA ALA A 11 -37.32 44.61 20.44
C ALA A 11 -36.14 43.79 21.00
N THR A 12 -36.17 43.41 22.29
CA THR A 12 -35.07 42.71 22.96
C THR A 12 -35.32 41.22 23.17
N LEU A 13 -36.52 40.70 22.85
CA LEU A 13 -36.88 39.28 23.00
C LEU A 13 -37.05 38.53 21.66
N VAL A 14 -36.83 39.20 20.53
CA VAL A 14 -36.84 38.58 19.18
C VAL A 14 -35.42 38.38 18.64
N ALA A 15 -34.39 38.84 19.37
CA ALA A 15 -32.97 38.62 19.03
C ALA A 15 -32.37 37.33 19.65
N THR A 16 -33.20 36.44 20.22
CA THR A 16 -32.80 35.13 20.75
C THR A 16 -33.41 33.95 20.00
N ALA A 17 -34.16 34.20 18.91
CA ALA A 17 -34.76 33.17 18.06
C ALA A 17 -34.23 33.18 16.61
N ALA A 18 -33.08 33.80 16.36
CA ALA A 18 -32.31 33.59 15.14
C ALA A 18 -30.99 32.92 15.53
N LEU A 19 -31.10 31.65 15.94
CA LEU A 19 -29.99 30.70 15.91
C LEU A 19 -29.35 30.74 14.52
N PRO A 20 -28.09 31.16 14.34
CA PRO A 20 -27.25 30.45 13.42
C PRO A 20 -26.90 29.14 14.15
N LEU A 21 -27.62 28.08 13.79
CA LEU A 21 -27.13 26.70 13.82
C LEU A 21 -25.90 26.58 12.91
N ALA A 22 -24.84 27.35 13.20
CA ALA A 22 -23.64 27.48 12.39
C ALA A 22 -22.36 27.37 13.25
N VAL A 23 -22.46 26.79 14.45
CA VAL A 23 -21.32 26.36 15.26
C VAL A 23 -21.41 24.86 15.56
N ALA A 24 -21.97 24.10 14.62
CA ALA A 24 -21.85 22.63 14.56
C ALA A 24 -21.14 22.14 13.27
N GLY A 25 -20.76 23.06 12.37
CA GLY A 25 -20.11 22.74 11.09
C GLY A 25 -18.64 23.15 10.99
N LEU A 26 -18.07 23.77 12.03
CA LEU A 26 -16.66 24.22 12.05
C LEU A 26 -15.75 23.39 12.96
N PHE A 27 -16.27 22.31 13.55
CA PHE A 27 -15.48 21.38 14.37
C PHE A 27 -15.67 19.89 14.01
N THR A 28 -16.24 19.57 12.85
CA THR A 28 -16.37 18.18 12.37
C THR A 28 -15.27 17.74 11.38
N SER A 29 -14.11 18.39 11.34
CA SER A 29 -12.97 17.86 10.55
C SER A 29 -11.61 17.96 11.23
N ALA A 30 -11.56 18.07 12.56
CA ALA A 30 -10.36 17.72 13.32
C ALA A 30 -10.27 16.20 13.62
N GLY A 31 -11.28 15.41 13.20
CA GLY A 31 -11.30 13.95 13.28
C GLY A 31 -10.93 13.23 11.98
N SER A 32 -10.67 13.94 10.88
CA SER A 32 -10.19 13.36 9.61
C SER A 32 -8.67 13.51 9.42
N ALA A 33 -7.95 13.73 10.51
CA ALA A 33 -6.49 13.72 10.53
C ALA A 33 -6.00 12.36 11.03
N GLN A 34 -6.04 11.35 10.16
CA GLN A 34 -5.18 10.13 10.14
C GLN A 34 -5.67 9.06 9.14
N ALA A 35 -6.39 9.45 8.10
CA ALA A 35 -6.53 8.65 6.89
C ALA A 35 -5.29 8.93 6.01
N ALA A 36 -4.14 8.37 6.40
CA ALA A 36 -2.87 8.64 5.75
C ALA A 36 -2.60 7.57 4.69
N ALA A 37 -2.68 7.99 3.42
CA ALA A 37 -2.17 7.24 2.29
C ALA A 37 -0.75 6.71 2.57
N LEU A 38 -0.50 5.45 2.20
CA LEU A 38 0.83 4.86 2.25
C LEU A 38 1.75 5.60 1.27
N LYS A 39 2.83 6.21 1.80
CA LYS A 39 3.80 7.04 1.07
C LYS A 39 5.21 6.75 1.55
N GLY A 40 6.15 6.70 0.61
CA GLY A 40 7.57 6.46 0.84
C GLY A 40 8.11 5.32 -0.02
N GLU A 41 9.16 4.68 0.47
CA GLU A 41 9.79 3.52 -0.15
C GLU A 41 10.25 2.53 0.90
N PHE A 42 10.44 1.27 0.50
CA PHE A 42 11.10 0.26 1.30
C PHE A 42 11.80 -0.77 0.42
N SER A 43 12.76 -1.48 1.01
CA SER A 43 13.36 -2.69 0.47
C SER A 43 12.83 -3.90 1.23
N PHE A 44 12.85 -5.07 0.60
CA PHE A 44 12.46 -6.31 1.25
C PHE A 44 13.28 -7.49 0.74
N ASN A 45 13.34 -8.54 1.56
CA ASN A 45 14.01 -9.80 1.22
C ASN A 45 13.19 -10.97 1.75
N GLY A 46 13.49 -12.17 1.24
CA GLY A 46 12.87 -13.39 1.74
C GLY A 46 13.03 -13.54 3.25
N GLY A 47 11.94 -13.87 3.93
CA GLY A 47 11.89 -14.13 5.37
C GLY A 47 12.29 -15.56 5.74
N LEU A 48 12.10 -15.93 7.00
CA LEU A 48 12.36 -17.26 7.55
C LEU A 48 11.19 -17.72 8.43
N THR A 49 10.95 -19.02 8.47
CA THR A 49 9.95 -19.62 9.36
C THR A 49 10.66 -20.56 10.31
N GLN A 50 10.41 -20.46 11.63
CA GLN A 50 11.09 -21.29 12.63
C GLN A 50 10.54 -22.72 12.67
N ASN A 51 9.29 -22.93 12.26
CA ASN A 51 8.70 -24.25 12.10
C ASN A 51 8.02 -24.26 10.72
N PRO A 52 8.54 -24.96 9.70
CA PRO A 52 9.48 -26.09 9.76
C PRO A 52 10.99 -25.75 9.59
N PHE A 53 11.47 -24.55 9.94
CA PHE A 53 12.82 -24.07 9.59
C PHE A 53 13.05 -23.97 8.08
N ALA A 54 12.38 -22.99 7.44
CA ALA A 54 12.51 -22.75 6.02
C ALA A 54 12.83 -21.28 5.72
N SER A 55 13.76 -21.06 4.79
CA SER A 55 14.00 -19.74 4.20
C SER A 55 13.04 -19.51 3.05
N SER A 56 12.68 -18.25 2.83
CA SER A 56 11.78 -17.89 1.75
C SER A 56 12.51 -17.93 0.40
N LEU A 57 11.95 -18.69 -0.54
CA LEU A 57 12.51 -18.93 -1.86
C LEU A 57 11.46 -18.64 -2.93
N VAL A 58 11.92 -18.45 -4.16
CA VAL A 58 11.06 -18.29 -5.33
C VAL A 58 11.40 -19.32 -6.40
N THR A 59 10.36 -19.78 -7.08
CA THR A 59 10.46 -20.59 -8.29
C THR A 59 9.91 -19.79 -9.46
N LEU A 60 10.74 -19.56 -10.48
CA LEU A 60 10.35 -18.92 -11.73
C LEU A 60 9.91 -19.99 -12.74
N LYS A 61 8.69 -19.86 -13.25
CA LYS A 61 8.25 -20.50 -14.50
C LYS A 61 8.12 -19.44 -15.59
N LYS A 62 7.93 -19.87 -16.83
CA LYS A 62 7.79 -18.97 -17.98
C LYS A 62 6.79 -17.84 -17.73
N ASP A 63 5.66 -18.18 -17.12
CA ASP A 63 4.54 -17.27 -16.94
C ASP A 63 4.24 -16.96 -15.47
N SER A 64 4.94 -17.55 -14.48
CA SER A 64 4.54 -17.44 -13.07
C SER A 64 5.72 -17.35 -12.10
N LEU A 65 5.47 -16.80 -10.90
CA LEU A 65 6.35 -16.89 -9.73
C LEU A 65 5.59 -17.56 -8.59
N THR A 66 6.22 -18.58 -8.01
CA THR A 66 5.71 -19.22 -6.80
C THR A 66 6.69 -19.02 -5.65
N PHE A 67 6.19 -18.53 -4.52
CA PHE A 67 6.97 -18.32 -3.30
C PHE A 67 6.75 -19.46 -2.31
N THR A 68 7.81 -19.83 -1.60
CA THR A 68 7.76 -20.82 -0.52
C THR A 68 8.54 -20.30 0.68
N PRO A 69 8.23 -20.74 1.92
CA PRO A 69 7.11 -21.60 2.31
C PRO A 69 5.77 -20.83 2.27
N ASP A 70 4.78 -21.37 1.57
CA ASP A 70 3.44 -20.78 1.45
C ASP A 70 2.54 -21.16 2.66
N SER A 71 2.93 -22.14 3.47
CA SER A 71 2.05 -22.72 4.49
C SER A 71 1.99 -21.98 5.83
N VAL A 72 2.74 -20.90 6.03
CA VAL A 72 2.98 -20.31 7.36
C VAL A 72 2.10 -19.10 7.65
N ILE A 73 1.69 -18.37 6.63
CA ILE A 73 0.77 -17.23 6.76
C ILE A 73 -0.46 -17.52 5.90
N ALA A 74 -1.64 -17.51 6.52
CA ALA A 74 -2.91 -17.72 5.82
C ALA A 74 -3.90 -16.61 6.17
N ASP A 75 -4.59 -16.08 5.16
CA ASP A 75 -5.69 -15.15 5.38
C ASP A 75 -6.97 -15.86 5.86
N ALA A 76 -8.01 -15.08 6.15
CA ALA A 76 -9.30 -15.59 6.60
C ALA A 76 -9.96 -16.59 5.61
N ASN A 77 -9.56 -16.58 4.34
CA ASN A 77 -10.04 -17.50 3.31
C ASN A 77 -9.11 -18.71 3.12
N GLY A 78 -8.04 -18.82 3.92
CA GLY A 78 -7.05 -19.88 3.82
C GLY A 78 -6.06 -19.70 2.66
N VAL A 79 -6.02 -18.52 2.03
CA VAL A 79 -5.01 -18.23 1.00
C VAL A 79 -3.66 -18.05 1.68
N LYS A 80 -2.71 -18.82 1.18
CA LYS A 80 -1.38 -19.03 1.71
C LYS A 80 -0.38 -18.02 1.18
N SER A 81 0.59 -17.63 2.00
CA SER A 81 1.56 -16.59 1.68
C SER A 81 2.89 -16.81 2.41
N THR A 82 3.94 -16.24 1.84
CA THR A 82 5.33 -16.39 2.30
C THR A 82 5.78 -15.14 3.06
N PRO A 83 6.51 -15.24 4.19
CA PRO A 83 6.99 -14.07 4.90
C PRO A 83 8.11 -13.34 4.16
N VAL A 84 8.14 -12.02 4.27
CA VAL A 84 9.25 -11.16 3.84
C VAL A 84 9.66 -10.19 4.95
N ALA A 85 10.96 -9.96 5.08
CA ALA A 85 11.49 -8.91 5.94
C ALA A 85 11.47 -7.58 5.19
N ILE A 86 11.05 -6.50 5.85
CA ILE A 86 11.09 -5.14 5.30
C ILE A 86 12.24 -4.37 5.95
N ALA A 87 12.98 -3.63 5.13
CA ALA A 87 14.10 -2.79 5.56
C ALA A 87 14.16 -1.49 4.75
N ALA A 88 15.00 -0.55 5.18
CA ALA A 88 15.23 0.74 4.51
C ALA A 88 13.93 1.51 4.21
N GLN A 89 13.02 1.60 5.19
CA GLN A 89 11.74 2.27 5.01
C GLN A 89 11.86 3.79 5.12
N THR A 90 10.99 4.50 4.40
CA THR A 90 10.75 5.94 4.57
C THR A 90 9.25 6.24 4.67
N GLY A 91 8.92 7.45 5.11
CA GLY A 91 7.54 7.91 5.17
C GLY A 91 6.66 7.05 6.07
N SER A 92 5.45 6.71 5.61
CA SER A 92 4.50 5.91 6.38
C SER A 92 4.91 4.44 6.49
N PHE A 93 5.86 3.97 5.67
CA PHE A 93 6.31 2.58 5.72
C PHE A 93 7.17 2.26 6.96
N LEU A 94 7.62 3.28 7.70
CA LEU A 94 8.32 3.12 8.98
C LEU A 94 7.52 2.35 10.03
N GLY A 95 6.18 2.26 9.87
CA GLY A 95 5.30 1.51 10.77
C GLY A 95 5.27 0.00 10.54
N PHE A 96 5.98 -0.52 9.53
CA PHE A 96 5.96 -1.95 9.17
C PHE A 96 7.38 -2.50 9.15
N ASN A 97 7.60 -3.69 9.69
CA ASN A 97 8.90 -4.38 9.62
C ASN A 97 8.87 -5.68 8.81
N SER A 98 7.67 -6.13 8.41
CA SER A 98 7.46 -7.40 7.73
C SER A 98 6.28 -7.30 6.76
N ALA A 99 6.22 -8.23 5.82
CA ALA A 99 5.05 -8.44 4.97
C ALA A 99 4.83 -9.93 4.71
N SER A 100 3.66 -10.28 4.20
CA SER A 100 3.47 -11.51 3.44
C SER A 100 3.51 -11.22 1.94
N ILE A 101 4.00 -12.18 1.15
CA ILE A 101 4.04 -12.13 -0.33
C ILE A 101 3.27 -13.31 -0.91
N ARG A 102 2.53 -13.05 -1.99
CA ARG A 102 1.75 -14.06 -2.73
C ARG A 102 2.27 -14.29 -4.14
N ASP A 103 1.80 -15.35 -4.78
CA ASP A 103 2.24 -15.80 -6.08
C ASP A 103 1.79 -14.87 -7.22
N ILE A 104 2.65 -14.79 -8.26
CA ILE A 104 2.25 -14.27 -9.58
C ILE A 104 1.80 -15.48 -10.41
N ILE A 105 0.52 -15.54 -10.75
CA ILE A 105 -0.06 -16.69 -11.48
C ILE A 105 0.27 -16.60 -12.97
N SER A 106 0.18 -15.40 -13.55
CA SER A 106 0.49 -15.13 -14.96
C SER A 106 1.09 -13.75 -15.19
N PHE A 107 2.22 -13.67 -15.88
CA PHE A 107 2.77 -12.43 -16.46
C PHE A 107 2.00 -11.95 -17.70
N THR A 108 1.40 -12.86 -18.48
CA THR A 108 0.75 -12.55 -19.76
C THR A 108 -0.71 -12.13 -19.62
N GLY A 109 -1.37 -12.53 -18.52
CA GLY A 109 -2.73 -12.12 -18.18
C GLY A 109 -2.82 -11.15 -16.99
N ASN A 110 -1.69 -10.77 -16.38
CA ASN A 110 -1.64 -10.04 -15.11
C ASN A 110 -2.53 -10.65 -14.02
N THR A 111 -2.70 -11.98 -14.04
CA THR A 111 -3.44 -12.67 -12.99
C THR A 111 -2.47 -12.90 -11.83
N VAL A 112 -2.75 -12.21 -10.73
CA VAL A 112 -1.94 -12.26 -9.51
C VAL A 112 -2.85 -12.66 -8.37
N GLN A 113 -2.33 -13.43 -7.40
CA GLN A 113 -3.02 -13.60 -6.13
C GLN A 113 -2.90 -12.30 -5.35
N ASN A 114 -3.98 -11.51 -5.35
CA ASN A 114 -4.03 -10.26 -4.60
C ASN A 114 -4.65 -10.45 -3.20
N PRO A 115 -4.23 -9.64 -2.21
CA PRO A 115 -3.13 -8.66 -2.28
C PRO A 115 -1.77 -9.33 -2.49
N PHE A 116 -0.91 -8.73 -3.33
CA PHE A 116 0.41 -9.30 -3.63
C PHE A 116 1.36 -9.16 -2.45
N LEU A 117 1.33 -8.01 -1.76
CA LEU A 117 1.93 -7.84 -0.44
C LEU A 117 0.86 -7.42 0.57
N ASP A 118 0.97 -7.93 1.78
CA ASP A 118 0.17 -7.50 2.94
C ASP A 118 1.15 -7.07 4.05
N LEU A 119 1.16 -5.78 4.40
CA LEU A 119 2.18 -5.16 5.24
C LEU A 119 1.78 -5.20 6.72
N GLY A 120 2.69 -5.65 7.57
CA GLY A 120 2.44 -5.74 8.99
C GLY A 120 3.71 -5.78 9.82
N ASN A 121 3.62 -6.43 10.98
CA ASN A 121 4.72 -6.49 11.92
C ASN A 121 4.87 -7.89 12.52
N LEU A 122 6.12 -8.31 12.65
CA LEU A 122 6.55 -9.46 13.44
C LEU A 122 7.48 -8.99 14.55
N THR A 123 7.70 -9.84 15.54
CA THR A 123 8.66 -9.61 16.62
C THR A 123 10.07 -9.40 16.06
N LEU A 124 10.42 -10.22 15.06
CA LEU A 124 11.66 -10.13 14.31
C LEU A 124 11.34 -9.95 12.82
N PRO A 125 11.93 -8.95 12.12
CA PRO A 125 11.62 -8.67 10.72
C PRO A 125 11.70 -9.91 9.82
N GLY A 126 10.57 -10.28 9.22
CA GLY A 126 10.43 -11.42 8.31
C GLY A 126 10.67 -12.80 8.93
N ILE A 127 10.82 -12.94 10.25
CA ILE A 127 10.98 -14.24 10.92
C ILE A 127 9.70 -14.60 11.64
N VAL A 128 9.01 -15.64 11.18
CA VAL A 128 7.83 -16.18 11.87
C VAL A 128 8.28 -17.20 12.91
N LEU A 129 8.18 -16.83 14.18
CA LEU A 129 8.50 -17.70 15.32
C LEU A 129 7.39 -18.73 15.58
N ASN A 130 7.72 -19.80 16.29
CA ASN A 130 6.72 -20.80 16.65
C ASN A 130 5.64 -20.22 17.58
N GLY A 131 4.38 -20.29 17.16
CA GLY A 131 3.23 -19.75 17.91
C GLY A 131 3.08 -18.23 17.84
N GLU A 132 3.89 -17.53 17.05
CA GLU A 132 3.72 -16.10 16.80
C GLU A 132 2.45 -15.82 15.99
N SER A 133 1.78 -14.71 16.29
CA SER A 133 0.63 -14.27 15.51
C SER A 133 1.08 -13.62 14.20
N THR A 134 0.55 -14.12 13.09
CA THR A 134 0.75 -13.56 11.74
C THR A 134 -0.45 -12.76 11.26
N ALA A 135 -1.39 -12.42 12.17
CA ALA A 135 -2.66 -11.79 11.81
C ALA A 135 -2.48 -10.47 11.04
N SER A 136 -1.52 -9.63 11.45
CA SER A 136 -1.24 -8.35 10.77
C SER A 136 -0.61 -8.49 9.38
N LEU A 137 -0.21 -9.70 8.97
CA LEU A 137 0.34 -9.98 7.64
C LEU A 137 -0.69 -10.63 6.72
N ALA A 138 -1.94 -10.77 7.17
CA ALA A 138 -3.00 -11.46 6.45
C ALA A 138 -4.40 -10.88 6.76
N ASP A 139 -4.44 -9.65 7.29
CA ASP A 139 -5.69 -8.96 7.65
C ASP A 139 -6.28 -8.18 6.45
N GLY A 140 -5.57 -8.12 5.32
CA GLY A 140 -6.00 -7.39 4.14
C GLY A 140 -5.91 -5.87 4.30
N SER A 141 -5.19 -5.38 5.31
CA SER A 141 -4.93 -3.97 5.56
C SER A 141 -3.54 -3.57 5.08
N ASN A 142 -3.34 -2.31 4.68
CA ASN A 142 -2.03 -1.83 4.23
C ASN A 142 -1.42 -2.69 3.12
N ILE A 143 -2.21 -3.01 2.10
CA ILE A 143 -1.85 -3.97 1.06
C ILE A 143 -1.19 -3.30 -0.15
N PHE A 144 -0.42 -4.07 -0.90
CA PHE A 144 -0.05 -3.76 -2.27
C PHE A 144 -0.77 -4.70 -3.24
N THR A 145 -1.62 -4.12 -4.08
CA THR A 145 -2.29 -4.84 -5.15
C THR A 145 -1.50 -4.71 -6.43
N LEU A 146 -1.02 -5.84 -6.96
CA LEU A 146 -0.27 -5.90 -8.21
C LEU A 146 -1.25 -5.92 -9.39
N THR A 147 -1.01 -5.02 -10.35
CA THR A 147 -1.84 -4.86 -11.56
C THR A 147 -1.11 -5.26 -12.84
N SER A 148 0.21 -5.18 -12.84
CA SER A 148 1.05 -5.60 -13.96
C SER A 148 2.42 -6.03 -13.48
N SER A 149 2.97 -7.05 -14.13
CA SER A 149 4.34 -7.47 -13.90
C SER A 149 4.93 -8.12 -15.15
N GLY A 150 6.26 -8.09 -15.24
CA GLY A 150 7.01 -8.76 -16.28
C GLY A 150 8.43 -8.96 -15.81
N TYR A 151 9.15 -9.90 -16.42
CA TYR A 151 10.53 -10.18 -16.03
C TYR A 151 11.49 -10.08 -17.20
N LYS A 152 12.74 -9.80 -16.86
CA LYS A 152 13.89 -9.78 -17.77
C LYS A 152 15.02 -10.59 -17.16
N ILE A 153 15.65 -11.41 -18.00
CA ILE A 153 16.86 -12.16 -17.64
C ILE A 153 18.05 -11.45 -18.28
N THR A 154 19.03 -11.09 -17.46
CA THR A 154 20.30 -10.47 -17.90
C THR A 154 21.46 -11.35 -17.47
N GLN A 155 22.46 -11.52 -18.32
CA GLN A 155 23.67 -12.26 -17.98
C GLN A 155 24.74 -11.32 -17.44
N THR A 156 25.38 -11.72 -16.35
CA THR A 156 26.53 -11.04 -15.74
C THR A 156 27.62 -12.07 -15.51
N GLY A 157 28.64 -12.10 -16.39
CA GLY A 157 29.67 -13.14 -16.36
C GLY A 157 29.09 -14.54 -16.60
N ALA A 158 29.36 -15.46 -15.67
CA ALA A 158 28.84 -16.84 -15.67
C ALA A 158 27.49 -16.98 -14.94
N ASN A 159 26.89 -15.88 -14.50
CA ASN A 159 25.65 -15.87 -13.73
C ASN A 159 24.55 -15.15 -14.50
N ILE A 160 23.30 -15.40 -14.13
CA ILE A 160 22.16 -14.58 -14.54
C ILE A 160 21.54 -13.84 -13.37
N THR A 161 21.02 -12.66 -13.67
CA THR A 161 20.10 -11.90 -12.83
C THR A 161 18.75 -11.88 -13.51
N ILE A 162 17.70 -12.24 -12.76
CA ILE A 162 16.32 -12.06 -13.17
C ILE A 162 15.77 -10.87 -12.39
N ALA A 163 15.25 -9.89 -13.10
CA ALA A 163 14.53 -8.75 -12.54
C ALA A 163 13.07 -8.83 -12.98
N VAL A 164 12.16 -8.62 -12.04
CA VAL A 164 10.72 -8.62 -12.23
C VAL A 164 10.22 -7.23 -11.87
N ASP A 165 9.63 -6.54 -12.84
CA ASP A 165 9.03 -5.24 -12.63
C ASP A 165 7.65 -5.43 -11.97
N LEU A 166 7.35 -4.61 -10.96
CA LEU A 166 6.11 -4.66 -10.21
C LEU A 166 5.39 -3.32 -10.33
N PHE A 167 4.15 -3.32 -10.82
CA PHE A 167 3.32 -2.12 -10.92
C PHE A 167 1.96 -2.36 -10.28
N GLY A 168 1.50 -1.41 -9.49
CA GLY A 168 0.28 -1.58 -8.73
C GLY A 168 -0.11 -0.36 -7.92
N TYR A 169 -0.82 -0.61 -6.83
CA TYR A 169 -1.22 0.41 -5.88
C TYR A 169 -1.18 -0.11 -4.45
N PHE A 170 -0.81 0.77 -3.54
CA PHE A 170 -0.94 0.56 -2.11
C PHE A 170 -2.32 1.04 -1.65
N THR A 171 -2.96 0.26 -0.78
CA THR A 171 -4.20 0.65 -0.10
C THR A 171 -3.93 0.63 1.40
N SER A 172 -4.03 1.77 2.08
CA SER A 172 -3.89 1.84 3.55
C SER A 172 -5.04 1.11 4.26
N ALA A 173 -4.89 0.84 5.55
CA ALA A 173 -5.97 0.30 6.39
C ALA A 173 -7.24 1.17 6.39
N THR A 174 -7.10 2.48 6.15
CA THR A 174 -8.20 3.44 6.05
C THR A 174 -8.80 3.55 4.64
N GLY A 175 -8.19 2.88 3.66
CA GLY A 175 -8.71 2.75 2.29
C GLY A 175 -8.15 3.76 1.29
N GLU A 176 -7.19 4.61 1.66
CA GLU A 176 -6.54 5.51 0.71
C GLU A 176 -5.63 4.74 -0.24
N ILE A 177 -5.74 5.07 -1.53
CA ILE A 177 -5.02 4.38 -2.60
C ILE A 177 -3.89 5.28 -3.10
N THR A 178 -2.66 4.74 -3.13
CA THR A 178 -1.49 5.41 -3.72
C THR A 178 -0.86 4.52 -4.78
N LYS A 179 -0.48 5.08 -5.93
CA LYS A 179 0.23 4.32 -6.96
C LYS A 179 1.60 3.86 -6.45
N GLY A 180 1.90 2.58 -6.67
CA GLY A 180 3.16 1.97 -6.29
C GLY A 180 3.85 1.33 -7.48
N ALA A 181 5.16 1.35 -7.45
CA ALA A 181 6.01 0.62 -8.38
C ALA A 181 7.17 0.00 -7.61
N GLY A 182 7.82 -0.99 -8.21
CA GLY A 182 8.93 -1.66 -7.58
C GLY A 182 9.59 -2.68 -8.49
N SER A 183 10.53 -3.41 -7.92
CA SER A 183 11.15 -4.54 -8.58
C SER A 183 11.44 -5.65 -7.58
N LEU A 184 11.42 -6.88 -8.08
CA LEU A 184 11.89 -8.08 -7.41
C LEU A 184 13.07 -8.62 -8.22
N SER A 185 14.15 -9.00 -7.57
CA SER A 185 15.35 -9.53 -8.21
C SER A 185 15.81 -10.81 -7.53
N PHE A 186 16.34 -11.72 -8.35
CA PHE A 186 16.95 -12.96 -7.90
C PHE A 186 18.01 -13.39 -8.92
N GLN A 187 18.94 -14.24 -8.47
CA GLN A 187 20.11 -14.60 -9.25
C GLN A 187 20.28 -16.12 -9.30
N ARG A 188 20.89 -16.60 -10.39
CA ARG A 188 21.31 -17.99 -10.52
C ARG A 188 22.74 -18.03 -11.00
N ASN A 189 23.57 -18.75 -10.27
CA ASN A 189 24.97 -18.91 -10.59
C ASN A 189 25.16 -20.01 -11.64
N ASP A 190 26.25 -19.92 -12.39
CA ASP A 190 26.67 -20.92 -13.38
C ASP A 190 25.54 -21.28 -14.36
N THR A 191 24.93 -20.24 -14.93
CA THR A 191 23.83 -20.37 -15.89
C THR A 191 23.92 -19.21 -16.87
N THR A 192 23.67 -19.49 -18.14
CA THR A 192 23.55 -18.48 -19.20
C THR A 192 22.10 -18.13 -19.48
N VAL A 193 21.85 -16.97 -20.08
CA VAL A 193 20.49 -16.58 -20.51
C VAL A 193 19.89 -17.60 -21.48
N ALA A 194 20.71 -18.17 -22.37
CA ALA A 194 20.26 -19.18 -23.33
C ALA A 194 19.77 -20.46 -22.63
N GLN A 195 20.51 -20.95 -21.63
CA GLN A 195 20.12 -22.13 -20.84
C GLN A 195 18.86 -21.86 -20.03
N ALA A 196 18.78 -20.70 -19.37
CA ALA A 196 17.58 -20.31 -18.62
C ALA A 196 16.34 -20.26 -19.52
N ASN A 197 16.45 -19.62 -20.68
CA ASN A 197 15.35 -19.56 -21.65
C ASN A 197 14.99 -20.95 -22.20
N ALA A 198 15.96 -21.84 -22.42
CA ALA A 198 15.67 -23.21 -22.84
C ALA A 198 14.88 -23.97 -21.78
N ILE A 199 15.25 -23.83 -20.50
CA ILE A 199 14.52 -24.43 -19.37
C ILE A 199 13.10 -23.86 -19.31
N LEU A 200 12.95 -22.54 -19.30
CA LEU A 200 11.64 -21.88 -19.16
C LEU A 200 10.70 -22.16 -20.35
N ASN A 201 11.24 -22.32 -21.57
CA ASN A 201 10.43 -22.65 -22.75
C ASN A 201 10.04 -24.13 -22.85
N THR A 202 10.62 -24.99 -22.02
CA THR A 202 10.20 -26.40 -21.93
C THR A 202 8.90 -26.50 -21.14
N THR A 203 7.95 -27.32 -21.59
CA THR A 203 6.69 -27.55 -20.87
C THR A 203 6.96 -28.02 -19.44
N GLY A 204 6.52 -27.23 -18.45
CA GLY A 204 6.74 -27.51 -17.03
C GLY A 204 8.13 -27.14 -16.49
N GLY A 205 9.01 -26.57 -17.32
CA GLY A 205 10.33 -26.13 -16.90
C GLY A 205 10.29 -24.96 -15.91
N SER A 206 11.21 -24.97 -14.95
CA SER A 206 11.29 -23.93 -13.92
C SER A 206 12.71 -23.74 -13.40
N LEU A 207 12.99 -22.54 -12.91
CA LEU A 207 14.18 -22.22 -12.14
C LEU A 207 13.76 -22.11 -10.67
N ALA A 208 14.02 -23.16 -9.89
CA ALA A 208 13.64 -23.26 -8.48
C ALA A 208 14.78 -22.85 -7.53
N ASN A 209 14.43 -22.74 -6.23
CA ASN A 209 15.33 -22.46 -5.11
C ASN A 209 16.13 -21.16 -5.26
N LEU A 210 15.48 -20.13 -5.79
CA LEU A 210 16.10 -18.82 -5.96
C LEU A 210 15.83 -17.97 -4.72
N THR A 211 16.87 -17.35 -4.17
CA THR A 211 16.72 -16.33 -3.13
C THR A 211 16.34 -15.01 -3.78
N PHE A 212 15.42 -14.27 -3.17
CA PHE A 212 14.93 -13.00 -3.73
C PHE A 212 15.12 -11.81 -2.80
N SER A 213 15.23 -10.64 -3.43
CA SER A 213 15.17 -9.33 -2.78
C SER A 213 14.45 -8.36 -3.69
N GLY A 214 13.80 -7.35 -3.14
CA GLY A 214 13.10 -6.36 -3.91
C GLY A 214 13.06 -5.00 -3.24
N SER A 215 12.46 -4.05 -3.94
CA SER A 215 12.15 -2.74 -3.41
C SER A 215 10.89 -2.23 -4.05
N THR A 216 10.08 -1.52 -3.27
CA THR A 216 8.91 -0.82 -3.75
C THR A 216 8.90 0.62 -3.25
N PHE A 217 8.24 1.47 -4.00
CA PHE A 217 8.09 2.89 -3.69
C PHE A 217 6.74 3.39 -4.19
N THR A 218 6.23 4.42 -3.54
CA THR A 218 5.03 5.12 -3.98
C THR A 218 5.41 6.22 -4.95
N THR A 219 4.77 6.26 -6.11
CA THR A 219 4.88 7.40 -7.01
C THR A 219 3.90 8.46 -6.54
N SER A 220 4.40 9.66 -6.19
CA SER A 220 3.54 10.75 -5.72
C SER A 220 2.49 11.09 -6.80
N VAL A 221 1.21 10.87 -6.48
CA VAL A 221 0.12 11.53 -7.20
C VAL A 221 -0.35 12.68 -6.33
N PRO A 222 -0.25 13.95 -6.77
CA PRO A 222 -0.86 15.07 -6.06
C PRO A 222 -2.37 14.82 -5.94
N GLU A 223 -2.88 14.67 -4.71
CA GLU A 223 -4.29 14.39 -4.48
C GLU A 223 -5.17 15.61 -4.84
N PRO A 224 -6.34 15.42 -5.48
CA PRO A 224 -7.29 16.50 -5.79
C PRO A 224 -7.79 17.29 -4.58
N ALA A 225 -7.73 16.71 -3.37
CA ALA A 225 -8.12 17.37 -2.13
C ALA A 225 -7.24 18.60 -1.81
N ALA A 226 -5.95 18.57 -2.16
CA ALA A 226 -5.06 19.73 -2.02
C ALA A 226 -5.45 20.86 -3.00
N LEU A 227 -5.92 20.53 -4.20
CA LEU A 227 -6.43 21.50 -5.18
C LEU A 227 -7.77 22.10 -4.76
N LEU A 228 -8.68 21.30 -4.19
CA LEU A 228 -9.97 21.79 -3.68
C LEU A 228 -9.79 22.65 -2.41
N GLY A 229 -8.86 22.28 -1.53
CA GLY A 229 -8.47 23.06 -0.36
C GLY A 229 -7.86 24.42 -0.72
N LEU A 230 -6.99 24.48 -1.73
CA LEU A 230 -6.43 25.74 -2.23
C LEU A 230 -7.46 26.57 -3.01
N GLY A 231 -8.34 25.92 -3.78
CA GLY A 231 -9.40 26.59 -4.55
C GLY A 231 -10.44 27.29 -3.67
N THR A 232 -10.80 26.67 -2.54
CA THR A 232 -11.73 27.25 -1.56
C THR A 232 -11.10 28.43 -0.80
N VAL A 233 -9.83 28.35 -0.40
CA VAL A 233 -9.11 29.48 0.21
C VAL A 233 -8.97 30.66 -0.77
N GLY A 234 -8.67 30.37 -2.04
CA GLY A 234 -8.64 31.39 -3.10
C GLY A 234 -9.98 32.07 -3.32
N ALA A 235 -11.08 31.31 -3.37
CA ALA A 235 -12.43 31.84 -3.51
C ALA A 235 -12.86 32.72 -2.32
N VAL A 236 -12.51 32.33 -1.09
CA VAL A 236 -12.80 33.12 0.12
C VAL A 236 -11.98 34.41 0.15
N MET A 237 -10.71 34.39 -0.29
CA MET A 237 -9.90 35.61 -0.38
C MET A 237 -10.39 36.59 -1.47
N VAL A 238 -10.86 36.08 -2.62
CA VAL A 238 -11.45 36.93 -3.67
C VAL A 238 -12.80 37.53 -3.22
N MET A 239 -13.66 36.75 -2.56
CA MET A 239 -14.93 37.27 -2.02
C MET A 239 -14.71 38.28 -0.87
N SER A 240 -13.68 38.08 -0.04
CA SER A 240 -13.29 39.02 1.01
C SER A 240 -12.81 40.36 0.44
N ARG A 241 -12.01 40.34 -0.64
CA ARG A 241 -11.59 41.56 -1.33
C ARG A 241 -12.75 42.30 -2.02
N ARG A 242 -13.74 41.57 -2.55
CA ARG A 242 -14.92 42.18 -3.19
C ARG A 242 -15.83 42.93 -2.20
N ARG A 243 -15.93 42.46 -0.95
CA ARG A 243 -16.70 43.18 0.10
C ARG A 243 -15.99 44.40 0.67
N LYS A 244 -14.68 44.54 0.47
CA LYS A 244 -13.90 45.68 0.98
C LYS A 244 -13.87 46.90 0.04
N SER A 245 -14.32 46.75 -1.20
CA SER A 245 -14.34 47.80 -2.22
C SER A 245 -15.71 48.48 -2.38
N VAL A 246 -16.69 48.13 -1.54
CA VAL A 246 -18.02 48.76 -1.50
C VAL A 246 -18.25 49.34 -0.11
N VAL A 247 -17.43 50.35 0.23
CA VAL A 247 -17.71 51.40 1.21
C VAL A 247 -17.10 52.68 0.65
#